data_AF-A0A370HG69-F1
#
_entry.id   AF-A0A370HG69-F1
#
_cell.length_a   1.000
_cell.length_b   1.000
_cell.length_c   1.000
_cell.angle_alpha   90.00
_cell.angle_beta   90.00
_cell.angle_gamma   90.00
#
_symmetry.space_group_name_H-M   'P 1'
#
loop_
_entity.id
_entity.type
_entity.pdbx_description
1 polymer ?
#
loop_
_entity_poly.entity_id
_entity_poly.type
_entity_poly.pdbx_seq_one_letter_code
_entity_poly.pdbx_strand_id
1 'polypeptide(L)' 'MPRYYFHIRFAGEIVPDRFGRELPGPAAARNQARDVARHLLSACGQHWRDAELHVVTGSQEVTTIRLSDL' A
#
# COMPACT_ATOMS: atom_id res chain seq x y z
N MET A 1 -8.05 17.24 -4.70
CA MET A 1 -7.31 16.42 -3.70
C MET A 1 -6.25 15.61 -4.43
N PRO A 2 -5.07 15.36 -3.85
CA PRO A 2 -4.06 14.51 -4.47
C PRO A 2 -4.53 13.06 -4.59
N ARG A 3 -4.13 12.39 -5.68
CA ARG A 3 -4.43 10.97 -5.95
C ARG A 3 -3.24 10.11 -5.55
N TYR A 4 -3.50 9.13 -4.69
CA TYR A 4 -2.51 8.18 -4.19
C TYR A 4 -2.76 6.80 -4.78
N TYR A 5 -1.70 6.09 -5.11
CA TYR A 5 -1.75 4.73 -5.64
C TYR A 5 -1.10 3.76 -4.66
N PHE A 6 -1.75 2.62 -4.45
CA PHE A 6 -1.35 1.62 -3.46
C PHE A 6 -0.85 0.36 -4.19
N HIS A 7 0.43 0.35 -4.57
CA HIS A 7 1.03 -0.77 -5.30
C HIS A 7 1.47 -1.87 -4.33
N ILE A 8 1.23 -3.12 -4.68
CA ILE A 8 1.73 -4.26 -3.91
C ILE A 8 2.95 -4.81 -4.61
N ARG A 9 4.06 -4.98 -3.89
CA ARG A 9 5.24 -5.70 -4.34
C ARG A 9 5.29 -7.05 -3.65
N PHE A 10 5.31 -8.13 -4.41
CA PHE A 10 5.32 -9.49 -3.88
C PHE A 10 6.13 -10.40 -4.80
N ALA A 11 6.98 -11.25 -4.22
CA ALA A 11 7.85 -12.17 -4.96
C ALA A 11 8.69 -11.52 -6.08
N GLY A 12 9.07 -10.25 -5.91
CA GLY A 12 9.81 -9.49 -6.92
C GLY A 12 8.95 -8.85 -8.02
N GLU A 13 7.65 -9.14 -8.06
CA GLU A 13 6.70 -8.52 -8.99
C GLU A 13 5.96 -7.35 -8.35
N ILE A 14 5.58 -6.37 -9.17
CA ILE A 14 4.76 -5.23 -8.75
C ILE A 14 3.37 -5.38 -9.36
N VAL A 15 2.36 -5.36 -8.49
CA VAL A 15 0.95 -5.27 -8.84
C VAL A 15 0.51 -3.81 -8.67
N PRO A 16 0.40 -3.04 -9.77
CA PRO A 16 0.08 -1.63 -9.68
C PRO A 16 -1.43 -1.42 -9.46
N ASP A 17 -1.79 -0.67 -8.41
CA ASP A 17 -3.07 0.04 -8.37
C ASP A 17 -3.18 1.04 -9.53
N ARG A 18 -4.12 0.80 -10.44
CA ARG A 18 -4.35 1.62 -11.65
C ARG A 18 -5.34 2.76 -11.43
N PHE A 19 -6.17 2.66 -10.40
CA PHE A 19 -7.25 3.62 -10.16
C PHE A 19 -6.80 4.70 -9.18
N GLY A 20 -6.03 4.30 -8.18
CA GLY A 20 -5.66 5.18 -7.08
C GLY A 20 -6.89 5.65 -6.30
N ARG A 21 -6.65 6.43 -5.27
CA ARG A 21 -7.67 7.06 -4.46
C ARG A 21 -7.31 8.51 -4.17
N GLU A 22 -8.30 9.40 -4.29
CA GLU A 22 -8.14 10.79 -3.87
C GLU A 22 -8.23 10.88 -2.34
N LEU A 23 -7.20 11.46 -1.72
CA LEU A 23 -7.13 11.59 -0.27
C LEU A 23 -6.71 13.01 0.14
N PRO A 24 -7.07 13.46 1.36
CA PRO A 24 -6.77 14.81 1.82
C PRO A 24 -5.26 15.13 1.90
N GLY A 25 -4.41 14.12 2.08
CA GLY A 25 -2.97 14.31 2.19
C GLY A 25 -2.19 13.05 2.56
N PRO A 26 -0.86 13.15 2.72
CA PRO A 26 0.02 12.02 2.98
C PRO A 26 -0.32 11.26 4.27
N ALA A 27 -0.76 11.96 5.31
CA ALA A 27 -1.17 11.34 6.58
C ALA A 27 -2.38 10.41 6.40
N ALA A 28 -3.39 10.84 5.65
CA ALA A 28 -4.56 10.02 5.33
C ALA A 28 -4.16 8.81 4.46
N ALA A 29 -3.26 9.00 3.51
CA ALA A 29 -2.73 7.92 2.68
C ALA A 29 -1.96 6.87 3.51
N ARG A 30 -1.13 7.30 4.46
CA ARG A 30 -0.42 6.40 5.39
C ARG A 30 -1.36 5.59 6.28
N ASN A 31 -2.38 6.24 6.84
CA ASN A 31 -3.37 5.56 7.67
C ASN A 31 -4.13 4.51 6.87
N GLN A 32 -4.61 4.89 5.68
CA GLN A 32 -5.31 3.95 4.82
C GLN A 32 -4.41 2.79 4.36
N ALA A 33 -3.12 3.05 4.09
CA ALA A 33 -2.17 2.01 3.72
C ALA A 33 -2.02 0.96 4.84
N ARG A 34 -1.95 1.41 6.10
CA ARG A 34 -1.92 0.50 7.26
C ARG A 34 -3.19 -0.36 7.34
N ASP A 35 -4.35 0.25 7.11
CA ASP A 35 -5.63 -0.47 7.13
C ASP A 35 -5.71 -1.51 6.02
N VAL A 36 -5.28 -1.16 4.80
CA VAL A 36 -5.19 -2.10 3.66
C VAL A 36 -4.23 -3.25 3.97
N ALA A 37 -3.03 -2.94 4.49
CA ALA A 37 -2.04 -3.97 4.80
C ALA A 37 -2.52 -4.94 5.89
N ARG A 38 -3.20 -4.43 6.94
CA ARG A 38 -3.87 -5.26 7.96
C ARG A 38 -4.98 -6.12 7.35
N HIS A 39 -5.77 -5.55 6.46
CA HIS A 39 -6.83 -6.28 5.78
C HIS A 39 -6.27 -7.43 4.93
N LEU A 40 -5.20 -7.20 4.16
CA LEU A 40 -4.52 -8.22 3.37
C LEU A 40 -4.00 -9.38 4.24
N LEU A 41 -3.36 -9.06 5.37
CA LEU A 41 -2.91 -10.06 6.34
C LEU A 41 -4.08 -10.87 6.92
N SER A 42 -5.20 -10.22 7.24
CA SER A 42 -6.38 -10.90 7.77
C SER A 42 -7.09 -11.80 6.75
N ALA A 43 -7.13 -11.38 5.48
CA ALA A 43 -7.87 -12.08 4.42
C ALA A 43 -7.08 -13.24 3.82
N CYS A 44 -5.75 -13.13 3.76
CA CYS A 44 -4.91 -14.04 3.00
C CYS A 44 -3.68 -14.57 3.77
N GLY A 45 -3.57 -14.27 5.07
CA GLY A 45 -2.63 -14.92 5.99
C GLY A 45 -1.15 -14.81 5.61
N GLN A 46 -0.40 -15.90 5.80
CA GLN A 46 1.05 -15.96 5.55
C GLN A 46 1.45 -15.68 4.10
N HIS A 47 0.55 -15.84 3.13
CA HIS A 47 0.87 -15.68 1.71
C HIS A 47 1.42 -14.29 1.38
N TRP A 48 0.90 -13.24 2.04
CA TRP A 48 1.33 -11.86 1.80
C TRP A 48 2.35 -11.35 2.81
N ARG A 49 2.89 -12.23 3.67
CA ARG A 49 3.77 -11.80 4.76
C ARG A 49 5.04 -11.11 4.25
N ASP A 50 5.54 -11.58 3.11
CA ASP A 50 6.73 -11.03 2.46
C ASP A 50 6.39 -9.92 1.45
N ALA A 51 5.12 -9.49 1.39
CA ALA A 51 4.70 -8.42 0.50
C ALA A 51 4.99 -7.04 1.10
N GLU A 52 5.18 -6.07 0.22
CA GLU A 52 5.30 -4.66 0.57
C GLU A 52 4.19 -3.85 -0.10
N LEU A 53 3.57 -2.95 0.66
CA LEU A 53 2.60 -1.99 0.15
C LEU A 53 3.29 -0.64 -0.04
N HIS A 54 3.47 -0.24 -1.29
CA HIS A 54 4.05 1.04 -1.68
C HIS A 54 2.93 2.05 -1.96
N VAL A 55 3.02 3.21 -1.32
CA VAL A 55 2.07 4.31 -1.54
C VAL A 55 2.79 5.42 -2.27
N VAL A 56 2.29 5.80 -3.43
CA VAL A 56 2.89 6.85 -4.26
C VAL A 56 1.87 7.90 -4.66
N THR A 57 2.35 9.11 -4.96
CA THR A 57 1.56 10.21 -5.53
C THR A 57 2.40 10.89 -6.62
N GLY A 58 1.91 10.89 -7.85
CA GLY A 58 2.72 11.27 -9.01
C GLY A 58 3.99 10.40 -9.09
N SER A 59 5.16 11.05 -9.06
CA SER A 59 6.48 10.37 -9.05
C SER A 59 7.09 10.22 -7.65
N GLN A 60 6.36 10.58 -6.59
CA GLN A 60 6.88 10.60 -5.22
C GLN A 60 6.38 9.39 -4.42
N GLU A 61 7.29 8.68 -3.76
CA GLU A 61 6.95 7.70 -2.72
C GLU A 61 6.57 8.41 -1.42
N VAL A 62 5.42 8.01 -0.85
CA VAL A 62 4.83 8.58 0.37
C VAL A 62 5.16 7.73 1.59
N THR A 63 5.05 6.42 1.44
CA THR A 63 5.41 5.42 2.44
C THR A 63 5.49 4.04 1.80
N THR A 64 6.27 3.17 2.43
CA THR A 64 6.27 1.73 2.17
C THR A 64 5.95 1.02 3.47
N ILE A 65 5.07 0.02 3.41
CA ILE A 65 4.70 -0.81 4.56
C ILE A 65 5.03 -2.25 4.21
N ARG A 66 5.98 -2.85 4.94
CA ARG A 66 6.20 -4.28 4.88
C ARG A 66 5.11 -4.97 5.69
N LEU A 67 4.43 -5.94 5.09
CA LEU A 67 3.37 -6.67 5.77
C LEU A 67 3.94 -7.54 6.90
N SER A 68 5.24 -7.85 6.90
CA SER A 68 5.94 -8.52 8.00
C SER A 68 6.05 -7.70 9.28
N ASP A 69 5.93 -6.38 9.19
CA ASP A 69 6.21 -5.44 10.30
C ASP A 69 4.93 -5.01 11.04
N LEU A 70 3.78 -5.55 10.65
CA LEU A 70 2.45 -5.27 11.21
C LEU A 70 1.98 -6.37 12.15
#